data_AF-T0ZQ75-F1
#
_entry.id   AF-T0ZQ75-F1
#
_cell.length_a   1.000
_cell.length_b   1.000
_cell.length_c   1.000
_cell.angle_alpha   90.00
_cell.angle_beta   90.00
_cell.angle_gamma   90.00
#
_symmetry.space_group_name_H-M   'P 1'
#
loop_
_entity.id
_entity.type
_entity.pdbx_description
1 polymer ?
#
loop_
_entity_poly.entity_id
_entity_poly.type
_entity_poly.pdbx_seq_one_letter_code
_entity_poly.pdbx_strand_id
1 'polypeptide(L)'
;AGQNRYFHSGAATLLGGLIKSYMRDGAAWTWHQVARDLGADPIALVQRAAIGDPLVRQALPSVFAPRKPGQSPALGQGERAIFSTLANSARMLVQLGAVDAARLGADRFSLRRWMLGTAHENVRLVILNSNAMYAGAQEALWGAMLAVVAATISAAMPEKSADDDGALWLIADEAPQLGPAGLERLLVIQEVGRSRAVRVIIAAQEESQFAARCGMEKAAPML
;
A
#
# COMPACT_ATOMS: atom_id res chain seq x y z
N ALA A 1 12.57 17.03 -5.99
CA ALA A 1 11.65 15.98 -5.52
C ALA A 1 12.19 15.07 -4.39
N GLY A 2 13.41 15.27 -3.87
CA GLY A 2 14.04 14.33 -2.90
C GLY A 2 13.56 14.42 -1.44
N GLN A 3 13.20 15.61 -0.95
CA GLN A 3 12.84 15.78 0.47
C GLN A 3 11.51 15.10 0.85
N ASN A 4 10.46 15.18 0.01
CA ASN A 4 9.20 14.50 0.28
C ASN A 4 9.36 12.97 0.31
N ARG A 5 10.22 12.41 -0.55
CA ARG A 5 10.44 10.95 -0.61
C ARG A 5 11.04 10.40 0.67
N TYR A 6 11.95 11.15 1.31
CA TYR A 6 12.52 10.77 2.60
C TYR A 6 11.42 10.61 3.67
N PHE A 7 10.52 11.60 3.80
CA PHE A 7 9.46 11.56 4.81
C PHE A 7 8.44 10.45 4.56
N HIS A 8 8.00 10.26 3.31
CA HIS A 8 7.10 9.16 2.95
C HIS A 8 7.76 7.78 3.15
N SER A 9 9.03 7.62 2.79
CA SER A 9 9.78 6.38 3.03
C SER A 9 9.95 6.09 4.51
N GLY A 10 10.29 7.10 5.33
CA GLY A 10 10.37 6.97 6.77
C GLY A 10 9.03 6.57 7.40
N ALA A 11 7.93 7.19 6.96
CA ALA A 11 6.58 6.86 7.44
C ALA A 11 6.18 5.43 7.06
N ALA A 12 6.45 5.01 5.83
CA ALA A 12 6.21 3.64 5.38
C ALA A 12 7.05 2.61 6.16
N THR A 13 8.32 2.92 6.42
CA THR A 13 9.23 2.08 7.22
C THR A 13 8.72 1.93 8.65
N LEU A 14 8.27 3.02 9.28
CA LEU A 14 7.69 3.03 10.61
C LEU A 14 6.41 2.20 10.69
N LEU A 15 5.49 2.37 9.75
CA LEU A 15 4.25 1.57 9.67
C LEU A 15 4.54 0.08 9.42
N GLY A 16 5.44 -0.23 8.48
CA GLY A 16 5.84 -1.61 8.18
C GLY A 16 6.50 -2.29 9.37
N GLY A 17 7.38 -1.59 10.08
CA GLY A 17 7.98 -2.08 11.32
C GLY A 17 6.94 -2.33 12.41
N LEU A 18 5.95 -1.43 12.56
CA LEU A 18 4.85 -1.64 13.52
C LEU A 18 4.06 -2.90 13.20
N ILE A 19 3.64 -3.09 11.94
CA ILE A 19 2.90 -4.30 11.51
C ILE A 19 3.73 -5.56 11.77
N LYS A 20 5.00 -5.57 11.36
CA LYS A 20 5.91 -6.70 11.58
C LYS A 20 6.12 -6.99 13.07
N SER A 21 6.09 -5.97 13.94
CA SER A 21 6.22 -6.16 15.39
C SER A 21 5.08 -6.99 15.97
N TYR A 22 3.87 -6.86 15.43
CA TYR A 22 2.72 -7.67 15.80
C TYR A 22 2.77 -9.09 15.25
N MET A 23 3.43 -9.28 14.11
CA MET A 23 3.59 -10.58 13.45
C MET A 23 4.71 -11.44 14.06
N ARG A 24 5.41 -10.94 15.08
CA ARG A 24 6.44 -11.71 15.76
C ARG A 24 5.85 -13.00 16.33
N ASP A 25 6.66 -14.05 16.28
CA ASP A 25 6.34 -15.37 16.80
C ASP A 25 5.05 -15.97 16.19
N GLY A 26 4.70 -15.54 14.97
CA GLY A 26 3.54 -16.03 14.23
C GLY A 26 2.20 -15.45 14.68
N ALA A 27 2.19 -14.42 15.52
CA ALA A 27 0.96 -13.82 16.01
C ALA A 27 0.17 -13.11 14.89
N ALA A 28 -1.16 -13.19 14.99
CA ALA A 28 -2.06 -12.45 14.10
C ALA A 28 -2.10 -10.98 14.52
N TRP A 29 -2.17 -10.09 13.53
CA TRP A 29 -2.33 -8.65 13.74
C TRP A 29 -3.67 -8.16 13.20
N THR A 30 -4.11 -7.00 13.65
CA THR A 30 -5.37 -6.40 13.21
C THR A 30 -5.22 -4.91 12.90
N TRP A 31 -6.08 -4.37 12.01
CA TRP A 31 -6.07 -2.93 11.72
C TRP A 31 -6.43 -2.12 12.95
N HIS A 32 -7.27 -2.67 13.84
CA HIS A 32 -7.60 -2.04 15.11
C HIS A 32 -6.34 -1.82 15.98
N GLN A 33 -5.48 -2.84 16.10
CA GLN A 33 -4.23 -2.74 16.86
C GLN A 33 -3.28 -1.68 16.27
N VAL A 34 -3.17 -1.65 14.94
CA VAL A 34 -2.34 -0.66 14.23
C VAL A 34 -2.90 0.75 14.47
N ALA A 35 -4.21 0.95 14.29
CA ALA A 35 -4.87 2.24 14.48
C ALA A 35 -4.72 2.78 15.92
N ARG A 36 -4.88 1.92 16.92
CA ARG A 36 -4.69 2.28 18.33
C ARG A 36 -3.27 2.79 18.58
N ASP A 37 -2.26 2.04 18.11
CA ASP A 37 -0.87 2.38 18.36
C ASP A 37 -0.41 3.61 17.58
N LEU A 38 -0.97 3.87 16.40
CA LEU A 38 -0.72 5.11 15.64
C LEU A 38 -1.14 6.38 16.42
N GLY A 39 -2.07 6.26 17.38
CA GLY A 39 -2.46 7.33 18.30
C GLY A 39 -1.70 7.35 19.62
N ALA A 40 -0.77 6.42 19.84
CA ALA A 40 0.01 6.32 21.08
C ALA A 40 1.19 7.30 21.11
N ASP A 41 1.94 7.26 22.22
CA ASP A 41 3.18 8.04 22.36
C ASP A 41 4.16 7.78 21.20
N PRO A 42 4.65 8.82 20.50
CA PRO A 42 5.54 8.68 19.35
C PRO A 42 6.83 7.89 19.64
N ILE A 43 7.40 8.01 20.83
CA ILE A 43 8.63 7.29 21.18
C ILE A 43 8.33 5.81 21.33
N ALA A 44 7.26 5.46 22.06
CA ALA A 44 6.81 4.07 22.23
C ALA A 44 6.50 3.42 20.87
N LEU A 45 5.85 4.14 19.95
CA LEU A 45 5.61 3.68 18.59
C LEU A 45 6.91 3.32 17.86
N VAL A 46 7.91 4.21 17.88
CA VAL A 46 9.20 3.98 17.20
C VAL A 46 9.93 2.78 17.79
N GLN A 47 9.97 2.68 19.12
CA GLN A 47 10.60 1.57 19.81
C GLN A 47 9.94 0.25 19.44
N ARG A 48 8.60 0.21 19.42
CA ARG A 48 7.83 -0.97 19.01
C ARG A 48 8.07 -1.32 17.55
N ALA A 49 8.02 -0.35 16.65
CA ALA A 49 8.25 -0.59 15.23
C ALA A 49 9.67 -1.10 14.95
N ALA A 50 10.68 -0.61 15.69
CA ALA A 50 12.06 -1.09 15.58
C ALA A 50 12.27 -2.53 16.07
N ILE A 51 11.31 -3.09 16.81
CA ILE A 51 11.28 -4.52 17.13
C ILE A 51 10.91 -5.35 15.88
N GLY A 52 10.02 -4.82 15.03
CA GLY A 52 9.57 -5.50 13.81
C GLY A 52 10.45 -5.27 12.59
N ASP A 53 11.11 -4.11 12.50
CA ASP A 53 12.03 -3.78 11.41
C ASP A 53 13.23 -2.95 11.90
N PRO A 54 14.48 -3.50 11.85
CA PRO A 54 15.68 -2.78 12.28
C PRO A 54 15.93 -1.47 11.52
N LEU A 55 15.43 -1.33 10.27
CA LEU A 55 15.59 -0.11 9.47
C LEU A 55 14.91 1.10 10.10
N VAL A 56 13.94 0.90 10.99
CA VAL A 56 13.33 1.98 11.78
C VAL A 56 14.38 2.74 12.59
N ARG A 57 15.43 2.06 13.08
CA ARG A 57 16.53 2.71 13.83
C ARG A 57 17.37 3.63 12.94
N GLN A 58 17.44 3.35 11.65
CA GLN A 58 18.14 4.20 10.69
C GLN A 58 17.28 5.40 10.28
N ALA A 59 15.96 5.20 10.15
CA ALA A 59 15.03 6.27 9.81
C ALA A 59 14.78 7.24 10.98
N LEU A 60 14.79 6.75 12.23
CA LEU A 60 14.54 7.54 13.45
C LEU A 60 15.62 7.31 14.52
N PRO A 61 16.89 7.66 14.24
CA PRO A 61 18.02 7.37 15.12
C PRO A 61 17.98 8.13 16.45
N SER A 62 17.32 9.30 16.52
CA SER A 62 17.32 10.14 17.73
C SER A 62 16.65 9.45 18.90
N VAL A 63 15.73 8.52 18.64
CA VAL A 63 15.06 7.68 19.66
C VAL A 63 16.04 6.70 20.32
N PHE A 64 17.08 6.27 19.61
CA PHE A 64 18.04 5.24 20.05
C PHE A 64 19.43 5.78 20.40
N ALA A 65 19.66 7.07 20.20
CA ALA A 65 20.95 7.70 20.51
C ALA A 65 21.31 7.59 22.01
N PRO A 66 22.60 7.43 22.38
CA PRO A 66 23.05 7.45 23.77
C PRO A 66 22.63 8.74 24.48
N ARG A 67 22.22 8.64 25.75
CA ARG A 67 21.73 9.78 26.54
C ARG A 67 22.38 9.88 27.90
N LYS A 68 22.37 11.09 28.46
CA LYS A 68 22.75 11.32 29.86
C LYS A 68 21.68 10.72 30.79
N PRO A 69 22.07 10.26 31.99
CA PRO A 69 21.10 9.80 33.00
C PRO A 69 20.01 10.85 33.24
N GLY A 70 18.74 10.42 33.25
CA GLY A 70 17.59 11.30 33.48
C GLY A 70 17.02 12.02 32.24
N GLN A 71 17.61 11.85 31.05
CA GLN A 71 17.07 12.42 29.81
C GLN A 71 16.11 11.45 29.10
N SER A 72 14.87 11.88 28.90
CA SER A 72 13.87 11.15 28.11
C SER A 72 14.20 11.16 26.62
N PRO A 73 13.78 10.12 25.87
CA PRO A 73 13.84 10.13 24.43
C PRO A 73 13.08 11.28 23.80
N ALA A 74 13.63 11.83 22.72
CA ALA A 74 13.02 12.91 21.96
C ALA A 74 13.25 12.72 20.46
N LEU A 75 12.28 13.17 19.67
CA LEU A 75 12.36 13.16 18.21
C LEU A 75 13.12 14.39 17.71
N GLY A 76 14.04 14.16 16.77
CA GLY A 76 14.70 15.21 16.01
C GLY A 76 13.74 15.95 15.08
N GLN A 77 14.14 17.12 14.58
CA GLN A 77 13.27 17.95 13.74
C GLN A 77 12.81 17.23 12.45
N GLY A 78 13.73 16.52 11.77
CA GLY A 78 13.39 15.73 10.57
C GLY A 78 12.50 14.51 10.86
N GLU A 79 12.63 13.92 12.06
CA GLU A 79 11.80 12.79 12.49
C GLU A 79 10.37 13.24 12.83
N ARG A 80 10.19 14.44 13.38
CA ARG A 80 8.85 15.03 13.58
C ARG A 80 8.12 15.22 12.26
N ALA A 81 8.83 15.54 11.18
CA ALA A 81 8.25 15.63 9.85
C ALA A 81 7.79 14.25 9.33
N ILE A 82 8.55 13.17 9.59
CA ILE A 82 8.11 11.79 9.30
C ILE A 82 6.78 11.48 10.02
N PHE A 83 6.66 11.85 11.29
CA PHE A 83 5.42 11.67 12.06
C PHE A 83 4.25 12.49 11.52
N SER A 84 4.49 13.75 11.12
CA SER A 84 3.47 14.57 10.48
C SER A 84 2.97 13.94 9.17
N THR A 85 3.88 13.42 8.35
CA THR A 85 3.53 12.67 7.13
C THR A 85 2.73 11.41 7.43
N LEU A 86 3.14 10.64 8.44
CA LEU A 86 2.41 9.45 8.88
C LEU A 86 1.00 9.81 9.35
N ALA A 87 0.85 10.78 10.25
CA ALA A 87 -0.44 11.20 10.78
C ALA A 87 -1.40 11.67 9.68
N ASN A 88 -0.91 12.45 8.73
CA ASN A 88 -1.70 12.92 7.59
C ASN A 88 -2.18 11.79 6.67
N SER A 89 -1.33 10.77 6.48
CA SER A 89 -1.60 9.63 5.59
C SER A 89 -2.36 8.49 6.29
N ALA A 90 -2.28 8.40 7.61
CA ALA A 90 -2.85 7.30 8.40
C ALA A 90 -4.35 7.43 8.69
N ARG A 91 -5.00 8.53 8.29
CA ARG A 91 -6.44 8.72 8.51
C ARG A 91 -7.30 7.57 8.00
N MET A 92 -6.95 7.02 6.83
CA MET A 92 -7.61 5.82 6.30
C MET A 92 -7.36 4.58 7.18
N LEU A 93 -6.16 4.43 7.75
CA LEU A 93 -5.82 3.31 8.63
C LEU A 93 -6.65 3.33 9.91
N VAL A 94 -6.94 4.52 10.44
CA VAL A 94 -7.83 4.68 11.60
C VAL A 94 -9.25 4.21 11.26
N GLN A 95 -9.76 4.55 10.07
CA GLN A 95 -11.06 4.07 9.59
C GLN A 95 -11.07 2.55 9.41
N LEU A 96 -10.03 1.97 8.81
CA LEU A 96 -9.87 0.52 8.70
C LEU A 96 -9.87 -0.14 10.09
N GLY A 97 -9.18 0.46 11.06
CA GLY A 97 -9.15 -0.02 12.43
C GLY A 97 -10.51 0.03 13.13
N ALA A 98 -11.33 1.04 12.84
CA ALA A 98 -12.70 1.11 13.36
C ALA A 98 -13.60 0.02 12.75
N VAL A 99 -13.49 -0.24 11.45
CA VAL A 99 -14.25 -1.31 10.76
C VAL A 99 -13.85 -2.69 11.30
N ASP A 100 -12.56 -2.94 11.44
CA ASP A 100 -12.01 -4.20 11.98
C ASP A 100 -12.42 -4.41 13.45
N ALA A 101 -12.47 -3.35 14.26
CA ALA A 101 -12.98 -3.41 15.64
C ALA A 101 -14.48 -3.69 15.72
N ALA A 102 -15.28 -3.10 14.82
CA ALA A 102 -16.72 -3.30 14.77
C ALA A 102 -17.12 -4.70 14.27
N ARG A 103 -16.21 -5.42 13.61
CA ARG A 103 -16.44 -6.74 13.02
C ARG A 103 -15.32 -7.71 13.38
N LEU A 104 -15.16 -7.95 14.68
CA LEU A 104 -14.20 -8.93 15.18
C LEU A 104 -14.45 -10.30 14.55
N GLY A 105 -13.42 -10.86 13.91
CA GLY A 105 -13.50 -12.17 13.26
C GLY A 105 -14.13 -12.18 11.87
N ALA A 106 -14.38 -11.02 11.25
CA ALA A 106 -14.78 -10.99 9.85
C ALA A 106 -13.71 -11.64 8.96
N ASP A 107 -14.18 -12.42 7.98
CA ASP A 107 -13.31 -13.05 6.99
C ASP A 107 -12.50 -11.99 6.24
N ARG A 108 -11.18 -12.18 6.21
CA ARG A 108 -10.26 -11.29 5.52
C ARG A 108 -10.03 -11.80 4.11
N PHE A 109 -10.13 -10.90 3.14
CA PHE A 109 -9.77 -11.20 1.76
C PHE A 109 -8.31 -10.84 1.49
N SER A 110 -7.55 -11.78 0.92
CA SER A 110 -6.18 -11.55 0.46
C SER A 110 -6.13 -11.58 -1.06
N LEU A 111 -5.96 -10.40 -1.67
CA LEU A 111 -5.86 -10.25 -3.12
C LEU A 111 -4.71 -11.09 -3.71
N ARG A 112 -3.55 -11.10 -3.07
CA ARG A 112 -2.41 -11.94 -3.47
C ARG A 112 -2.76 -13.43 -3.43
N ARG A 113 -3.33 -13.92 -2.32
CA ARG A 113 -3.62 -15.35 -2.19
C ARG A 113 -4.71 -15.80 -3.15
N TRP A 114 -5.69 -14.93 -3.41
CA TRP A 114 -6.70 -15.11 -4.44
C TRP A 114 -6.09 -15.24 -5.83
N MET A 115 -5.22 -14.29 -6.24
CA MET A 115 -4.52 -14.34 -7.52
C MET A 115 -3.66 -15.60 -7.70
N LEU A 116 -3.07 -16.10 -6.60
CA LEU A 116 -2.23 -17.30 -6.61
C LEU A 116 -3.03 -18.60 -6.45
N GLY A 117 -4.35 -18.55 -6.30
CA GLY A 117 -5.18 -19.73 -6.06
C GLY A 117 -4.87 -20.47 -4.75
N THR A 118 -4.35 -19.75 -3.74
CA THR A 118 -4.00 -20.32 -2.42
C THR A 118 -4.99 -19.97 -1.31
N ALA A 119 -6.01 -19.18 -1.65
CA ALA A 119 -7.18 -18.88 -0.83
C ALA A 119 -8.29 -18.30 -1.72
N HIS A 120 -9.52 -18.28 -1.20
CA HIS A 120 -10.69 -17.65 -1.85
C HIS A 120 -11.05 -18.25 -3.22
N GLU A 121 -10.85 -19.56 -3.40
CA GLU A 121 -11.09 -20.27 -4.67
C GLU A 121 -12.54 -20.18 -5.18
N ASN A 122 -13.50 -19.95 -4.27
CA ASN A 122 -14.90 -19.72 -4.59
C ASN A 122 -15.19 -18.33 -5.16
N VAL A 123 -14.25 -17.38 -5.05
CA VAL A 123 -14.39 -16.01 -5.56
C VAL A 123 -13.92 -15.98 -7.02
N ARG A 124 -14.84 -15.83 -7.97
CA ARG A 124 -14.51 -15.78 -9.41
C ARG A 124 -14.23 -14.38 -9.94
N LEU A 125 -14.73 -13.36 -9.25
CA LEU A 125 -14.66 -11.96 -9.69
C LEU A 125 -14.47 -11.05 -8.47
N VAL A 126 -13.54 -10.11 -8.59
CA VAL A 126 -13.33 -9.03 -7.63
C VAL A 126 -13.71 -7.73 -8.32
N ILE A 127 -14.71 -7.03 -7.78
CA ILE A 127 -15.16 -5.72 -8.29
C ILE A 127 -14.72 -4.65 -7.30
N LEU A 128 -13.95 -3.68 -7.79
CA LEU A 128 -13.57 -2.49 -7.03
C LEU A 128 -14.49 -1.35 -7.45
N ASN A 129 -15.56 -1.12 -6.69
CA ASN A 129 -16.55 -0.09 -7.00
C ASN A 129 -16.18 1.26 -6.36
N SER A 130 -16.40 2.36 -7.08
CA SER A 130 -16.26 3.73 -6.59
C SER A 130 -17.60 4.36 -6.21
N ASN A 131 -17.45 5.39 -5.39
CA ASN A 131 -18.46 6.39 -5.08
C ASN A 131 -17.79 7.76 -5.17
N ALA A 132 -18.23 8.60 -6.11
CA ALA A 132 -17.60 9.89 -6.40
C ALA A 132 -17.40 10.80 -5.15
N MET A 133 -18.19 10.63 -4.08
CA MET A 133 -18.01 11.35 -2.82
C MET A 133 -16.68 11.07 -2.10
N TYR A 134 -15.99 9.98 -2.44
CA TYR A 134 -14.77 9.53 -1.76
C TYR A 134 -13.58 9.35 -2.72
N ALA A 135 -13.49 10.18 -3.76
CA ALA A 135 -12.48 10.06 -4.83
C ALA A 135 -11.04 9.92 -4.31
N GLY A 136 -10.64 10.73 -3.32
CA GLY A 136 -9.27 10.66 -2.77
C GLY A 136 -8.97 9.36 -2.02
N ALA A 137 -9.96 8.80 -1.32
CA ALA A 137 -9.81 7.50 -0.65
C ALA A 137 -9.78 6.35 -1.66
N GLN A 138 -10.55 6.46 -2.75
CA GLN A 138 -10.55 5.49 -3.85
C GLN A 138 -9.20 5.44 -4.55
N GLU A 139 -8.67 6.59 -4.96
CA GLU A 139 -7.38 6.66 -5.65
C GLU A 139 -6.28 5.99 -4.82
N ALA A 140 -6.24 6.27 -3.50
CA ALA A 140 -5.28 5.65 -2.60
C ALA A 140 -5.50 4.12 -2.43
N LEU A 141 -6.74 3.68 -2.24
CA LEU A 141 -7.05 2.26 -2.03
C LEU A 141 -6.80 1.44 -3.31
N TRP A 142 -7.25 1.92 -4.46
CA TRP A 142 -7.04 1.28 -5.75
C TRP A 142 -5.56 1.27 -6.14
N GLY A 143 -4.85 2.38 -5.94
CA GLY A 143 -3.40 2.43 -6.14
C GLY A 143 -2.67 1.39 -5.29
N ALA A 144 -3.08 1.21 -4.02
CA ALA A 144 -2.52 0.18 -3.15
C ALA A 144 -2.85 -1.24 -3.63
N MET A 145 -4.10 -1.50 -4.08
CA MET A 145 -4.49 -2.81 -4.63
C MET A 145 -3.75 -3.13 -5.92
N LEU A 146 -3.63 -2.18 -6.86
CA LEU A 146 -2.85 -2.33 -8.09
C LEU A 146 -1.37 -2.55 -7.79
N ALA A 147 -0.82 -1.91 -6.76
CA ALA A 147 0.55 -2.19 -6.31
C ALA A 147 0.71 -3.63 -5.81
N VAL A 148 -0.30 -4.18 -5.11
CA VAL A 148 -0.30 -5.60 -4.71
C VAL A 148 -0.40 -6.53 -5.91
N VAL A 149 -1.23 -6.20 -6.90
CA VAL A 149 -1.35 -6.96 -8.16
C VAL A 149 -0.01 -6.97 -8.89
N ALA A 150 0.56 -5.79 -9.17
CA ALA A 150 1.85 -5.64 -9.84
C ALA A 150 2.95 -6.44 -9.13
N ALA A 151 3.10 -6.27 -7.81
CA ALA A 151 4.09 -7.00 -7.03
C ALA A 151 3.87 -8.52 -7.03
N THR A 152 2.62 -8.98 -7.08
CA THR A 152 2.30 -10.42 -7.11
C THR A 152 2.65 -11.04 -8.46
N ILE A 153 2.31 -10.35 -9.56
CA ILE A 153 2.67 -10.77 -10.92
C ILE A 153 4.19 -10.87 -11.05
N SER A 154 4.92 -9.83 -10.63
CA SER A 154 6.38 -9.78 -10.80
C SER A 154 7.13 -10.79 -9.94
N ALA A 155 6.63 -11.11 -8.73
CA ALA A 155 7.41 -11.87 -7.76
C ALA A 155 6.97 -13.32 -7.55
N ALA A 156 5.72 -13.68 -7.85
CA ALA A 156 5.14 -14.92 -7.35
C ALA A 156 4.31 -15.71 -8.37
N MET A 157 3.74 -15.07 -9.39
CA MET A 157 2.98 -15.81 -10.41
C MET A 157 3.91 -16.69 -11.26
N PRO A 158 3.53 -17.92 -11.60
CA PRO A 158 4.32 -18.78 -12.49
C PRO A 158 4.37 -18.22 -13.92
N GLU A 159 5.39 -18.61 -14.68
CA GLU A 159 5.43 -18.30 -16.11
C GLU A 159 4.36 -19.09 -16.84
N LYS A 160 3.50 -18.37 -17.55
CA LYS A 160 2.35 -18.93 -18.24
C LYS A 160 1.92 -17.99 -19.36
N SER A 161 1.53 -18.52 -20.51
CA SER A 161 1.11 -17.68 -21.62
C SER A 161 -0.17 -16.94 -21.28
N ALA A 162 -0.29 -15.69 -21.74
CA ALA A 162 -1.55 -14.95 -21.70
C ALA A 162 -2.68 -15.70 -22.41
N ASP A 163 -2.38 -16.55 -23.40
CA ASP A 163 -3.38 -17.28 -24.19
C ASP A 163 -3.91 -18.55 -23.49
N ASP A 164 -3.26 -18.98 -22.41
CA ASP A 164 -3.64 -20.20 -21.69
C ASP A 164 -4.95 -20.02 -20.88
N ASP A 165 -5.64 -21.12 -20.64
CA ASP A 165 -6.84 -21.15 -19.81
C ASP A 165 -6.58 -20.68 -18.37
N GLY A 166 -7.56 -20.02 -17.76
CA GLY A 166 -7.42 -19.50 -16.40
C GLY A 166 -6.54 -18.27 -16.28
N ALA A 167 -6.32 -17.54 -17.38
CA ALA A 167 -5.70 -16.21 -17.36
C ALA A 167 -6.50 -15.24 -16.47
N LEU A 168 -5.78 -14.41 -15.72
CA LEU A 168 -6.37 -13.34 -14.92
C LEU A 168 -6.69 -12.15 -15.83
N TRP A 169 -7.95 -11.73 -15.84
CA TRP A 169 -8.38 -10.52 -16.52
C TRP A 169 -8.39 -9.34 -15.56
N LEU A 170 -7.63 -8.30 -15.88
CA LEU A 170 -7.67 -7.02 -15.20
C LEU A 170 -8.32 -6.00 -16.14
N ILE A 171 -9.48 -5.50 -15.73
CA ILE A 171 -10.26 -4.52 -16.50
C ILE A 171 -10.23 -3.21 -15.71
N ALA A 172 -9.59 -2.19 -16.27
CA ALA A 172 -9.57 -0.84 -15.76
C ALA A 172 -10.57 0.00 -16.54
N ASP A 173 -11.79 0.11 -16.01
CA ASP A 173 -12.80 1.04 -16.52
C ASP A 173 -12.42 2.47 -16.13
N GLU A 174 -12.62 3.42 -17.04
CA GLU A 174 -12.23 4.82 -16.89
C GLU A 174 -10.82 5.00 -16.29
N ALA A 175 -9.83 4.33 -16.88
CA ALA A 175 -8.47 4.24 -16.32
C ALA A 175 -7.83 5.59 -15.92
N PRO A 176 -8.06 6.73 -16.60
CA PRO A 176 -7.57 8.02 -16.14
C PRO A 176 -8.00 8.40 -14.70
N GLN A 177 -9.10 7.84 -14.18
CA GLN A 177 -9.57 8.05 -12.81
C GLN A 177 -8.73 7.34 -11.74
N LEU A 178 -7.87 6.39 -12.12
CA LEU A 178 -6.95 5.71 -11.19
C LEU A 178 -5.83 6.62 -10.67
N GLY A 179 -5.67 7.80 -11.27
CA GLY A 179 -4.64 8.76 -10.92
C GLY A 179 -3.22 8.29 -11.30
N PRO A 180 -2.20 9.15 -11.10
CA PRO A 180 -0.85 8.89 -11.60
C PRO A 180 -0.22 7.61 -11.03
N ALA A 181 -0.45 7.34 -9.75
CA ALA A 181 0.12 6.17 -9.08
C ALA A 181 -0.53 4.86 -9.56
N GLY A 182 -1.86 4.86 -9.76
CA GLY A 182 -2.56 3.69 -10.28
C GLY A 182 -2.17 3.39 -11.73
N LEU A 183 -2.09 4.43 -12.57
CA LEU A 183 -1.65 4.33 -13.95
C LEU A 183 -0.21 3.80 -14.08
N GLU A 184 0.72 4.26 -13.23
CA GLU A 184 2.09 3.72 -13.19
C GLU A 184 2.09 2.21 -12.87
N ARG A 185 1.22 1.74 -11.98
CA ARG A 185 1.08 0.31 -11.69
C ARG A 185 0.47 -0.47 -12.85
N LEU A 186 -0.49 0.11 -13.57
CA LEU A 186 -1.05 -0.53 -14.75
C LEU A 186 0.01 -0.77 -15.83
N LEU A 187 0.91 0.19 -16.09
CA LEU A 187 2.00 -0.02 -17.04
C LEU A 187 2.90 -1.17 -16.63
N VAL A 188 3.32 -1.23 -15.35
CA VAL A 188 4.12 -2.35 -14.84
C VAL A 188 3.38 -3.68 -15.04
N ILE A 189 2.08 -3.72 -14.76
CA ILE A 189 1.25 -4.92 -14.96
C ILE A 189 1.20 -5.32 -16.43
N GLN A 190 1.09 -4.38 -17.36
CA GLN A 190 1.10 -4.66 -18.80
C GLN A 190 2.44 -5.22 -19.27
N GLU A 191 3.55 -4.62 -18.81
CA GLU A 191 4.90 -5.02 -19.18
C GLU A 191 5.21 -6.46 -18.74
N VAL A 192 4.90 -6.80 -17.49
CA VAL A 192 5.25 -8.12 -16.92
C VAL A 192 4.13 -9.15 -16.99
N GLY A 193 2.89 -8.72 -17.20
CA GLY A 193 1.70 -9.59 -17.11
C GLY A 193 1.58 -10.59 -18.25
N ARG A 194 2.11 -10.26 -19.43
CA ARG A 194 2.01 -11.10 -20.63
C ARG A 194 2.62 -12.49 -20.43
N SER A 195 3.75 -12.60 -19.73
CA SER A 195 4.42 -13.89 -19.45
C SER A 195 3.90 -14.58 -18.19
N ARG A 196 2.86 -14.05 -17.56
CA ARG A 196 2.29 -14.51 -16.27
C ARG A 196 0.79 -14.74 -16.37
N ALA A 197 0.27 -15.01 -17.57
CA ALA A 197 -1.14 -15.20 -17.86
C ALA A 197 -2.07 -14.07 -17.38
N VAL A 198 -1.63 -12.81 -17.49
CA VAL A 198 -2.47 -11.64 -17.16
C VAL A 198 -2.84 -10.89 -18.43
N ARG A 199 -4.14 -10.62 -18.58
CA ARG A 199 -4.73 -9.85 -19.68
C ARG A 199 -5.24 -8.52 -19.13
N VAL A 200 -4.79 -7.41 -19.72
CA VAL A 200 -5.17 -6.07 -19.28
C VAL A 200 -6.07 -5.42 -20.33
N ILE A 201 -7.24 -4.94 -19.91
CA ILE A 201 -8.11 -4.08 -20.70
C ILE A 201 -8.12 -2.71 -20.03
N ILE A 202 -7.78 -1.67 -20.79
CA ILE A 202 -7.91 -0.27 -20.39
C ILE A 202 -9.06 0.34 -21.19
N ALA A 203 -10.06 0.86 -20.49
CA ALA A 203 -11.10 1.68 -21.09
C ALA A 203 -10.90 3.14 -20.69
N ALA A 204 -11.06 4.05 -21.65
CA ALA A 204 -11.01 5.48 -21.45
C ALA A 204 -11.88 6.18 -22.51
N GLN A 205 -12.42 7.35 -22.16
CA GLN A 205 -13.23 8.15 -23.08
C GLN A 205 -12.36 8.95 -24.06
N GLU A 206 -11.33 9.61 -23.56
CA GLU A 206 -10.44 10.47 -24.35
C GLU A 206 -8.99 10.32 -23.91
N GLU A 207 -8.08 10.24 -24.89
CA GLU A 207 -6.63 10.21 -24.69
C GLU A 207 -6.10 11.41 -23.90
N SER A 208 -6.72 12.58 -24.10
CA SER A 208 -6.39 13.84 -23.44
C SER A 208 -6.43 13.75 -21.91
N GLN A 209 -7.23 12.84 -21.35
CA GLN A 209 -7.40 12.65 -19.91
C GLN A 209 -6.16 12.04 -19.26
N PHE A 210 -5.44 11.14 -19.96
CA PHE A 210 -4.18 10.58 -19.45
C PHE A 210 -3.13 11.68 -19.32
N ALA A 211 -2.95 12.46 -20.38
CA ALA A 211 -2.03 13.59 -20.41
C ALA A 211 -2.34 14.63 -19.31
N ALA A 212 -3.62 14.95 -19.11
CA ALA A 212 -4.06 15.86 -18.06
C ALA A 212 -3.73 15.35 -16.65
N ARG A 213 -3.74 14.02 -16.44
CA ARG A 213 -3.53 13.40 -15.12
C ARG A 213 -2.06 13.17 -14.79
N CYS A 214 -1.27 12.65 -15.72
CA CYS A 214 0.12 12.25 -15.44
C CYS A 214 1.18 13.03 -16.24
N GLY A 215 0.76 13.91 -17.16
CA GLY A 215 1.63 14.61 -18.11
C GLY A 215 1.90 13.79 -19.36
N MET A 216 2.10 14.45 -20.51
CA MET A 216 2.27 13.80 -21.82
C MET A 216 3.35 12.72 -21.83
N GLU A 217 4.51 12.97 -21.21
CA GLU A 217 5.63 12.03 -21.18
C GLU A 217 5.27 10.70 -20.51
N LYS A 218 4.49 10.75 -19.41
CA LYS A 218 4.03 9.55 -18.70
C LYS A 218 2.78 8.93 -19.31
N ALA A 219 2.00 9.72 -20.05
CA ALA A 219 0.80 9.26 -20.74
C ALA A 219 1.14 8.52 -22.03
N ALA A 220 2.23 8.89 -22.72
CA ALA A 220 2.58 8.35 -24.04
C ALA A 220 2.61 6.81 -24.14
N PRO A 221 3.04 6.03 -23.13
CA PRO A 221 2.98 4.56 -23.20
C PRO A 221 1.56 3.97 -23.05
N MET A 222 0.56 4.77 -22.68
CA MET A 222 -0.83 4.38 -22.46
C MET A 222 -1.78 4.81 -23.58
N LEU A 223 -1.29 5.62 -24.52
CA LEU A 223 -2.00 6.07 -25.72
C LEU A 223 -1.69 5.10 -26.88
#